data_AF-A0A2U2I797-F1
#
_entry.id   AF-A0A2U2I797-F1
#
_cell.length_a   1.000
_cell.length_b   1.000
_cell.length_c   1.000
_cell.angle_alpha   90.00
_cell.angle_beta   90.00
_cell.angle_gamma   90.00
#
_symmetry.space_group_name_H-M   'P 1'
#
loop_
_entity.id
_entity.type
_entity.pdbx_description
1 polymer ?
#
loop_
_entity_poly.entity_id
_entity_poly.type
_entity_poly.pdbx_seq_one_letter_code
_entity_poly.pdbx_strand_id
1 'polypeptide(L)'
;MKNLLAGLAAAACGVATSVLAALINVGIAYLFDFNLFKLSFWVIVPVGAILLGLVAASGYHFGSIRFNRKPGKVLLVQMLVIAGLAMLLIYWLGYRMMRFGDGGYVADILPFGQFLHISLTKASYAVGRSSAQEAGGFGYFLAAIQFGGFLIGAGVVYIMLASKAMCASCELYLDELASKRKGYADASAASAYFDTLFTLPADGHAFAEMIRAEASVQKAEHGALRIDAHLLACPRCQVQTIDERVQGHNGKGWKLLQELDRRLVLPKGLNLMVAFGGGAAAR
;
A
#
# COMPACT_ATOMS: atom_id res chain seq x y z
N MET A 1 26.54 4.05 8.26
CA MET A 1 25.77 4.93 9.18
C MET A 1 24.57 5.61 8.53
N LYS A 2 24.72 6.32 7.39
CA LYS A 2 23.59 7.01 6.71
C LYS A 2 22.35 6.12 6.48
N ASN A 3 22.56 4.87 6.07
CA ASN A 3 21.47 3.91 5.82
C ASN A 3 20.72 3.48 7.09
N LEU A 4 21.38 3.50 8.26
CA LEU A 4 20.75 3.19 9.54
C LEU A 4 19.89 4.35 10.02
N LEU A 5 20.39 5.58 9.92
CA LEU A 5 19.63 6.79 10.28
C LEU A 5 18.37 6.94 9.43
N ALA A 6 18.46 6.70 8.12
CA ALA A 6 17.30 6.72 7.22
C ALA A 6 16.25 5.66 7.59
N GLY A 7 16.70 4.45 7.95
CA GLY A 7 15.83 3.38 8.43
C GLY A 7 15.14 3.73 9.76
N LEU A 8 15.89 4.29 10.71
CA LEU A 8 15.34 4.75 12.00
C LEU A 8 14.34 5.90 11.82
N ALA A 9 14.61 6.82 10.91
CA ALA A 9 13.70 7.93 10.62
C ALA A 9 12.39 7.44 9.98
N ALA A 10 12.46 6.50 9.02
CA ALA A 10 11.27 5.87 8.46
C ALA A 10 10.48 5.08 9.53
N ALA A 11 11.18 4.37 10.42
CA ALA A 11 10.56 3.68 11.54
C ALA A 11 9.89 4.64 12.53
N ALA A 12 10.53 5.77 12.85
CA ALA A 12 9.95 6.80 13.72
C ALA A 12 8.65 7.37 13.13
N CYS A 13 8.60 7.64 11.82
CA CYS A 13 7.36 8.02 11.14
C CYS A 13 6.29 6.93 11.26
N GLY A 14 6.66 5.66 11.08
CA GLY A 14 5.76 4.52 11.24
C GLY A 14 5.22 4.34 12.67
N VAL A 15 6.05 4.55 13.69
CA VAL A 15 5.62 4.56 15.10
C VAL A 15 4.63 5.69 15.34
N ALA A 16 4.93 6.90 14.86
CA ALA A 16 4.06 8.05 15.03
C ALA A 16 2.67 7.83 14.41
N THR A 17 2.60 7.29 13.18
CA THR A 17 1.31 6.99 12.54
C THR A 17 0.59 5.81 13.20
N SER A 18 1.31 4.86 13.78
CA SER A 18 0.70 3.75 14.53
C SER A 18 0.06 4.23 15.84
N VAL A 19 0.74 5.13 16.58
CA VAL A 19 0.17 5.79 17.76
C VAL A 19 -1.04 6.63 17.36
N LEU A 20 -0.93 7.40 16.28
CA LEU A 20 -2.05 8.20 15.77
C LEU A 20 -3.25 7.32 15.39
N ALA A 21 -3.04 6.19 14.72
CA ALA A 21 -4.12 5.25 14.39
C ALA A 21 -4.81 4.70 15.64
N ALA A 22 -4.04 4.38 16.69
CA ALA A 22 -4.61 3.95 17.97
C ALA A 22 -5.45 5.05 18.63
N LEU A 23 -4.95 6.29 18.65
CA LEU A 23 -5.67 7.45 19.18
C LEU A 23 -6.95 7.75 18.38
N ILE A 24 -6.89 7.68 17.04
CA ILE A 24 -8.07 7.85 16.18
C ILE A 24 -9.12 6.78 16.50
N ASN A 25 -8.71 5.51 16.61
CA ASN A 25 -9.65 4.43 16.93
C ASN A 25 -10.36 4.68 18.27
N VAL A 26 -9.61 5.08 19.29
CA VAL A 26 -10.17 5.33 20.62
C VAL A 26 -11.02 6.60 20.65
N GLY A 27 -10.60 7.65 19.94
CA GLY A 27 -11.38 8.89 19.80
C GLY A 27 -12.73 8.64 19.12
N ILE A 28 -12.76 7.83 18.05
CA ILE A 28 -14.01 7.42 17.41
C ILE A 28 -14.88 6.61 18.38
N ALA A 29 -14.28 5.67 19.12
CA ALA A 29 -15.01 4.89 20.11
C ALA A 29 -15.61 5.76 21.21
N TYR A 30 -14.88 6.77 21.69
CA TYR A 30 -15.35 7.69 22.72
C TYR A 30 -16.47 8.63 22.22
N LEU A 31 -16.38 9.11 20.99
CA LEU A 31 -17.33 10.08 20.44
C LEU A 31 -18.62 9.45 19.88
N PHE A 32 -18.53 8.25 19.33
CA PHE A 32 -19.62 7.61 18.59
C PHE A 32 -20.09 6.28 19.20
N ASP A 33 -19.53 5.88 20.35
CA ASP A 33 -19.71 4.55 20.96
C ASP A 33 -19.45 3.39 19.98
N PHE A 34 -18.56 3.64 19.01
CA PHE A 34 -18.28 2.74 17.90
C PHE A 34 -16.79 2.39 17.83
N ASN A 35 -16.46 1.12 18.05
CA ASN A 35 -15.09 0.65 17.98
C ASN A 35 -14.72 0.23 16.56
N LEU A 36 -14.06 1.14 15.81
CA LEU A 36 -13.65 0.90 14.44
C LEU A 36 -12.79 -0.38 14.31
N PHE A 37 -11.87 -0.65 15.23
CA PHE A 37 -11.04 -1.86 15.21
C PHE A 37 -11.85 -3.16 15.28
N LYS A 38 -13.01 -3.14 15.96
CA LYS A 38 -13.90 -4.29 16.06
C LYS A 38 -14.84 -4.46 14.86
N LEU A 39 -14.91 -3.47 13.95
CA LEU A 39 -15.76 -3.54 12.77
C LEU A 39 -15.37 -4.71 11.88
N SER A 40 -16.27 -5.68 11.77
CA SER A 40 -16.09 -6.89 10.97
C SER A 40 -17.29 -7.12 10.06
N PHE A 41 -17.04 -7.42 8.78
CA PHE A 41 -18.08 -7.81 7.84
C PHE A 41 -18.27 -9.32 7.93
N TRP A 42 -19.51 -9.75 8.19
CA TRP A 42 -19.87 -11.16 8.37
C TRP A 42 -19.04 -11.90 9.43
N VAL A 43 -18.60 -11.20 10.48
CA VAL A 43 -17.74 -11.72 11.59
C VAL A 43 -16.33 -12.14 11.15
N ILE A 44 -16.14 -12.54 9.89
CA ILE A 44 -14.90 -13.15 9.37
C ILE A 44 -13.94 -12.11 8.81
N VAL A 45 -14.43 -11.05 8.15
CA VAL A 45 -13.57 -10.08 7.48
C VAL A 45 -13.39 -8.84 8.37
N PRO A 46 -12.23 -8.64 9.02
CA PRO A 46 -12.00 -7.55 9.98
C PRO A 46 -11.68 -6.26 9.24
N VAL A 47 -12.66 -5.69 8.54
CA VAL A 47 -12.52 -4.49 7.69
C VAL A 47 -11.91 -3.33 8.47
N GLY A 48 -12.37 -3.09 9.69
CA GLY A 48 -11.87 -2.02 10.54
C GLY A 48 -10.39 -2.18 10.93
N ALA A 49 -9.98 -3.41 11.26
CA ALA A 49 -8.59 -3.69 11.57
C ALA A 49 -7.68 -3.53 10.34
N ILE A 50 -8.13 -3.96 9.14
CA ILE A 50 -7.38 -3.75 7.88
C ILE A 50 -7.19 -2.26 7.60
N LEU A 51 -8.25 -1.45 7.72
CA LEU A 51 -8.18 0.00 7.51
C LEU A 51 -7.25 0.67 8.52
N LEU A 52 -7.34 0.31 9.81
CA LEU A 52 -6.42 0.83 10.82
C LEU A 52 -4.98 0.39 10.58
N GLY A 53 -4.75 -0.84 10.10
CA GLY A 53 -3.43 -1.32 9.68
C GLY A 53 -2.83 -0.51 8.55
N LEU A 54 -3.63 -0.15 7.53
CA LEU A 54 -3.22 0.74 6.44
C LEU A 54 -2.84 2.14 6.96
N VAL A 55 -3.68 2.72 7.82
CA VAL A 55 -3.42 4.04 8.42
C VAL A 55 -2.17 4.00 9.30
N ALA A 56 -2.03 2.99 10.15
CA ALA A 56 -0.87 2.81 11.02
C ALA A 56 0.42 2.67 10.22
N ALA A 57 0.39 1.95 9.09
CA ALA A 57 1.56 1.73 8.26
C ALA A 57 1.88 2.89 7.29
N SER A 58 0.97 3.84 7.08
CA SER A 58 1.15 4.96 6.15
C SER A 58 2.40 5.81 6.42
N GLY A 59 2.82 5.96 7.69
CA GLY A 59 4.04 6.67 8.06
C GLY A 59 5.32 5.99 7.55
N TYR A 60 5.34 4.65 7.46
CA TYR A 60 6.46 3.95 6.84
C TYR A 60 6.54 4.22 5.35
N HIS A 61 5.40 4.33 4.66
CA HIS A 61 5.35 4.67 3.25
C HIS A 61 5.94 6.07 3.01
N PHE A 62 5.42 7.06 3.74
CA PHE A 62 5.88 8.45 3.62
C PHE A 62 7.36 8.58 4.03
N GLY A 63 7.75 8.02 5.18
CA GLY A 63 9.12 8.06 5.67
C GLY A 63 10.09 7.38 4.70
N SER A 64 9.75 6.20 4.19
CA SER A 64 10.63 5.49 3.26
C SER A 64 10.83 6.23 1.95
N ILE A 65 9.79 6.85 1.39
CA ILE A 65 9.92 7.69 0.19
C ILE A 65 10.77 8.91 0.50
N ARG A 66 10.48 9.63 1.59
CA ARG A 66 11.18 10.86 1.98
C ARG A 66 12.66 10.65 2.29
N PHE A 67 13.02 9.50 2.84
CA PHE A 67 14.40 9.12 3.16
C PHE A 67 15.03 8.18 2.11
N ASN A 68 14.33 7.91 1.00
CA ASN A 68 14.78 7.07 -0.10
C ASN A 68 15.30 5.69 0.32
N ARG A 69 14.59 5.03 1.23
CA ARG A 69 14.99 3.70 1.72
C ARG A 69 14.08 2.61 1.17
N LYS A 70 14.66 1.62 0.49
CA LYS A 70 13.95 0.39 0.13
C LYS A 70 13.49 -0.36 1.39
N PRO A 71 12.23 -0.82 1.46
CA PRO A 71 11.83 -1.73 2.51
C PRO A 71 12.65 -3.02 2.39
N GLY A 72 13.40 -3.32 3.44
CA GLY A 72 14.13 -4.57 3.58
C GLY A 72 13.48 -5.48 4.61
N LYS A 73 14.01 -6.69 4.77
CA LYS A 73 13.53 -7.66 5.78
C LYS A 73 13.54 -7.10 7.21
N VAL A 74 14.54 -6.26 7.53
CA VAL A 74 14.62 -5.59 8.85
C VAL A 74 13.43 -4.66 9.07
N LEU A 75 13.05 -3.86 8.07
CA LEU A 75 11.90 -2.97 8.17
C LEU A 75 10.60 -3.77 8.30
N LEU A 76 10.47 -4.89 7.59
CA LEU A 76 9.32 -5.78 7.71
C LEU A 76 9.16 -6.30 9.15
N VAL A 77 10.23 -6.79 9.76
CA VAL A 77 10.22 -7.26 11.16
C VAL A 77 9.85 -6.12 12.11
N GLN A 78 10.39 -4.91 11.90
CA GLN A 78 10.02 -3.73 12.69
C GLN A 78 8.53 -3.39 12.56
N MET A 79 7.98 -3.42 11.34
CA MET A 79 6.55 -3.20 11.10
C MET A 79 5.68 -4.23 11.83
N LEU A 80 6.07 -5.51 11.85
CA LEU A 80 5.35 -6.56 12.58
C LEU A 80 5.37 -6.34 14.10
N VAL A 81 6.54 -6.02 14.65
CA VAL A 81 6.68 -5.74 16.10
C VAL A 81 5.84 -4.52 16.48
N ILE A 82 5.94 -3.44 15.70
CA ILE A 82 5.22 -2.20 15.98
C ILE A 82 3.71 -2.39 15.79
N ALA A 83 3.27 -3.22 14.84
CA ALA A 83 1.86 -3.60 14.71
C ALA A 83 1.33 -4.34 15.94
N GLY A 84 2.10 -5.30 16.48
CA GLY A 84 1.76 -5.98 17.73
C GLY A 84 1.66 -5.01 18.92
N LEU A 85 2.62 -4.11 19.05
CA LEU A 85 2.60 -3.07 20.09
C LEU A 85 1.44 -2.09 19.91
N ALA A 86 1.11 -1.70 18.68
CA ALA A 86 -0.01 -0.82 18.38
C ALA A 86 -1.35 -1.47 18.74
N MET A 87 -1.51 -2.76 18.49
CA MET A 87 -2.69 -3.51 18.94
C MET A 87 -2.80 -3.50 20.46
N LEU A 88 -1.71 -3.82 21.18
CA LEU A 88 -1.70 -3.74 22.65
C LEU A 88 -2.04 -2.33 23.15
N LEU A 89 -1.51 -1.30 22.49
CA LEU A 89 -1.80 0.10 22.80
C LEU A 89 -3.30 0.43 22.60
N ILE A 90 -3.94 -0.07 21.54
CA ILE A 90 -5.39 0.10 21.32
C ILE A 90 -6.19 -0.49 22.48
N TYR A 91 -5.88 -1.72 22.90
CA TYR A 91 -6.56 -2.34 24.05
C TYR A 91 -6.27 -1.58 25.35
N TRP A 92 -5.03 -1.14 25.56
CA TRP A 92 -4.63 -0.43 26.77
C TRP A 92 -5.28 0.95 26.87
N LEU A 93 -5.36 1.70 25.76
CA LEU A 93 -6.06 2.98 25.72
C LEU A 93 -7.57 2.80 25.92
N GLY A 94 -8.17 1.78 25.29
CA GLY A 94 -9.57 1.41 25.53
C GLY A 94 -9.83 1.10 27.01
N TYR A 95 -8.96 0.31 27.64
CA TYR A 95 -8.99 0.00 29.07
C TYR A 95 -8.94 1.26 29.94
N ARG A 96 -8.03 2.19 29.64
CA ARG A 96 -7.84 3.41 30.45
C ARG A 96 -8.96 4.43 30.28
N MET A 97 -9.61 4.47 29.11
CA MET A 97 -10.67 5.43 28.83
C MET A 97 -12.08 4.89 29.10
N MET A 98 -12.24 3.58 29.26
CA MET A 98 -13.54 2.98 29.55
C MET A 98 -14.03 3.41 30.94
N ARG A 99 -15.26 3.93 30.97
CA ARG A 99 -15.97 4.33 32.18
C ARG A 99 -17.14 3.40 32.45
N PHE A 100 -17.42 3.20 33.72
CA PHE A 100 -18.65 2.59 34.18
C PHE A 100 -19.79 3.62 34.17
N GLY A 101 -21.04 3.14 34.30
CA GLY A 101 -22.23 4.01 34.34
C GLY A 101 -22.30 4.94 35.56
N ASP A 102 -21.54 4.64 36.61
CA ASP A 102 -21.36 5.47 37.81
C ASP A 102 -20.26 6.54 37.66
N GLY A 103 -19.57 6.58 36.51
CA GLY A 103 -18.50 7.53 36.20
C GLY A 103 -17.10 7.09 36.61
N GLY A 104 -16.94 5.96 37.32
CA GLY A 104 -15.64 5.40 37.65
C GLY A 104 -14.90 4.83 36.43
N TYR A 105 -13.57 4.78 36.47
CA TYR A 105 -12.80 4.15 35.40
C TYR A 105 -12.59 2.66 35.67
N VAL A 106 -12.64 1.85 34.60
CA VAL A 106 -12.36 0.40 34.70
C VAL A 106 -10.97 0.13 35.25
N ALA A 107 -10.02 1.02 34.94
CA ALA A 107 -8.63 0.88 35.35
C ALA A 107 -8.37 0.98 36.85
N ASP A 108 -9.31 1.55 37.62
CA ASP A 108 -9.14 1.72 39.07
C ASP A 108 -9.53 0.44 39.84
N ILE A 109 -10.32 -0.44 39.21
CA ILE A 109 -10.90 -1.62 39.85
C ILE A 109 -10.27 -2.91 39.31
N LEU A 110 -10.00 -2.97 38.01
CA LEU A 110 -9.59 -4.20 37.34
C LEU A 110 -8.20 -4.04 36.72
N PRO A 111 -7.23 -4.94 36.96
CA PRO A 111 -5.92 -4.87 36.30
C PRO A 111 -6.03 -5.18 34.80
N PHE A 112 -5.14 -4.57 34.00
CA PHE A 112 -5.17 -4.67 32.52
C PHE A 112 -5.23 -6.11 31.99
N GLY A 113 -4.50 -7.05 32.59
CA GLY A 113 -4.51 -8.45 32.14
C GLY A 113 -5.88 -9.12 32.29
N GLN A 114 -6.59 -8.84 33.40
CA GLN A 114 -7.95 -9.33 33.61
C GLN A 114 -8.94 -8.63 32.67
N PHE A 115 -8.77 -7.32 32.48
CA PHE A 115 -9.56 -6.58 31.49
C PHE A 115 -9.40 -7.16 30.09
N LEU A 116 -8.17 -7.46 29.67
CA LEU A 116 -7.89 -8.02 28.34
C LEU A 116 -8.51 -9.41 28.22
N HIS A 117 -8.36 -10.28 29.23
CA HIS A 117 -8.99 -11.59 29.25
C HIS A 117 -10.52 -11.48 29.12
N ILE A 118 -11.16 -10.62 29.91
CA ILE A 118 -12.62 -10.41 29.88
C ILE A 118 -13.06 -9.79 28.55
N SER A 119 -12.34 -8.78 28.04
CA SER A 119 -12.66 -8.12 26.78
C SER A 119 -12.56 -9.06 25.59
N LEU A 120 -11.68 -10.06 25.67
CA LEU A 120 -11.55 -11.10 24.67
C LEU A 120 -12.63 -12.17 24.84
N THR A 121 -12.83 -12.73 26.04
CA THR A 121 -13.74 -13.87 26.25
C THR A 121 -15.22 -13.49 26.33
N LYS A 122 -15.54 -12.30 26.84
CA LYS A 122 -16.92 -11.82 27.03
C LYS A 122 -17.39 -10.87 25.94
N ALA A 123 -16.63 -10.71 24.86
CA ALA A 123 -17.13 -9.98 23.70
C ALA A 123 -18.37 -10.71 23.15
N SER A 124 -19.53 -10.09 23.28
CA SER A 124 -20.79 -10.57 22.71
C SER A 124 -20.83 -10.21 21.23
N TYR A 125 -20.96 -11.22 20.38
CA TYR A 125 -21.17 -11.04 18.95
C TYR A 125 -22.58 -11.50 18.60
N ALA A 126 -23.42 -10.58 18.14
CA ALA A 126 -24.73 -10.93 17.61
C ALA A 126 -24.55 -11.45 16.17
N VAL A 127 -24.88 -12.72 15.93
CA VAL A 127 -24.84 -13.34 14.60
C VAL A 127 -26.28 -13.65 14.17
N GLY A 128 -26.87 -12.76 13.38
CA GLY A 128 -28.25 -12.92 12.90
C GLY A 128 -29.31 -12.52 13.93
N ARG A 129 -30.43 -13.26 13.98
CA ARG A 129 -31.56 -13.01 14.90
C ARG A 129 -31.43 -13.72 16.26
N SER A 130 -30.33 -14.40 16.55
CA SER A 130 -30.12 -15.06 17.83
C SER A 130 -29.53 -14.10 18.87
N SER A 131 -29.88 -14.34 20.13
CA SER A 131 -29.36 -13.60 21.29
C SER A 131 -27.84 -13.70 21.36
N ALA A 132 -27.20 -12.59 21.74
CA ALA A 132 -25.78 -12.49 21.97
C ALA A 132 -25.29 -13.57 22.96
N GLN A 133 -24.53 -14.55 22.49
CA GLN A 133 -23.84 -15.53 23.33
C GLN A 133 -22.42 -15.05 23.65
N GLU A 134 -21.95 -15.34 24.86
CA GLU A 134 -20.56 -15.09 25.26
C GLU A 134 -19.63 -15.92 24.36
N ALA A 135 -18.63 -15.28 23.74
CA ALA A 135 -17.73 -15.96 22.82
C ALA A 135 -16.82 -17.00 23.51
N GLY A 136 -16.55 -16.86 24.82
CA GLY A 136 -15.64 -17.74 25.54
C GLY A 136 -14.26 -17.79 24.88
N GLY A 137 -13.71 -19.00 24.69
CA GLY A 137 -12.43 -19.19 23.99
C GLY A 137 -12.43 -18.71 22.53
N PHE A 138 -13.60 -18.62 21.89
CA PHE A 138 -13.73 -18.14 20.51
C PHE A 138 -13.36 -16.65 20.37
N GLY A 139 -13.43 -15.88 21.46
CA GLY A 139 -13.03 -14.48 21.46
C GLY A 139 -11.55 -14.26 21.17
N TYR A 140 -10.67 -15.16 21.63
CA TYR A 140 -9.25 -15.13 21.27
C TYR A 140 -9.02 -15.37 19.78
N PHE A 141 -9.82 -16.26 19.18
CA PHE A 141 -9.77 -16.53 17.76
C PHE A 141 -10.20 -15.30 16.94
N LEU A 142 -11.28 -14.62 17.36
CA LEU A 142 -11.71 -13.37 16.71
C LEU A 142 -10.67 -12.25 16.84
N ALA A 143 -10.02 -12.12 18.00
CA ALA A 143 -8.92 -11.16 18.16
C ALA A 143 -7.69 -11.52 17.31
N ALA A 144 -7.38 -12.80 17.14
CA ALA A 144 -6.34 -13.25 16.23
C ALA A 144 -6.68 -12.90 14.77
N ILE A 145 -7.95 -13.03 14.35
CA ILE A 145 -8.41 -12.58 13.03
C ILE A 145 -8.23 -11.08 12.88
N GLN A 146 -8.65 -10.28 13.88
CA GLN A 146 -8.47 -8.83 13.86
C GLN A 146 -7.00 -8.43 13.75
N PHE A 147 -6.13 -9.09 14.51
CA PHE A 147 -4.68 -8.90 14.39
C PHE A 147 -4.18 -9.25 12.98
N GLY A 148 -4.61 -10.38 12.43
CA GLY A 148 -4.33 -10.78 11.06
C GLY A 148 -4.78 -9.73 10.05
N GLY A 149 -5.98 -9.16 10.22
CA GLY A 149 -6.48 -8.05 9.41
C GLY A 149 -5.60 -6.81 9.48
N PHE A 150 -5.20 -6.40 10.68
CA PHE A 150 -4.29 -5.28 10.88
C PHE A 150 -2.93 -5.52 10.19
N LEU A 151 -2.38 -6.73 10.32
CA LEU A 151 -1.14 -7.12 9.63
C LEU A 151 -1.30 -7.14 8.11
N ILE A 152 -2.43 -7.60 7.58
CA ILE A 152 -2.73 -7.55 6.14
C ILE A 152 -2.73 -6.10 5.66
N GLY A 153 -3.42 -5.20 6.38
CA GLY A 153 -3.42 -3.76 6.07
C GLY A 153 -2.01 -3.17 6.04
N ALA A 154 -1.19 -3.43 7.07
CA ALA A 154 0.20 -2.99 7.10
C ALA A 154 1.06 -3.63 5.99
N GLY A 155 0.82 -4.91 5.69
CA GLY A 155 1.50 -5.67 4.64
C GLY A 155 1.21 -5.13 3.23
N VAL A 156 -0.02 -4.67 2.96
CA VAL A 156 -0.36 -3.98 1.71
C VAL A 156 0.53 -2.75 1.52
N VAL A 157 0.70 -1.93 2.56
CA VAL A 157 1.59 -0.76 2.49
C VAL A 157 3.04 -1.16 2.23
N TYR A 158 3.52 -2.24 2.87
CA TYR A 158 4.85 -2.79 2.61
C TYR A 158 5.01 -3.23 1.14
N ILE A 159 4.03 -3.95 0.58
CA ILE A 159 4.06 -4.40 -0.81
C ILE A 159 4.04 -3.20 -1.77
N MET A 160 3.19 -2.21 -1.52
CA MET A 160 3.13 -0.97 -2.32
C MET A 160 4.47 -0.23 -2.32
N LEU A 161 5.21 -0.27 -1.21
CA LEU A 161 6.52 0.34 -1.11
C LEU A 161 7.61 -0.52 -1.76
N ALA A 162 7.52 -1.85 -1.62
CA ALA A 162 8.48 -2.80 -2.19
C ALA A 162 8.39 -2.88 -3.72
N SER A 163 7.23 -2.61 -4.30
CA SER A 163 6.99 -2.61 -5.74
C SER A 163 7.46 -1.32 -6.44
N LYS A 164 7.72 -0.24 -5.70
CA LYS A 164 8.27 0.99 -6.29
C LYS A 164 9.67 0.77 -6.84
N ALA A 165 9.89 1.25 -8.06
CA ALA A 165 11.17 1.15 -8.74
C ALA A 165 12.24 2.01 -8.06
N MET A 166 13.48 1.52 -8.08
CA MET A 166 14.63 2.22 -7.51
C MET A 166 15.77 2.27 -8.51
N CYS A 167 16.54 3.35 -8.47
CA CYS A 167 17.74 3.50 -9.25
C CYS A 167 18.79 2.47 -8.78
N ALA A 168 19.31 1.66 -9.71
CA ALA A 168 20.33 0.66 -9.42
C ALA A 168 21.65 1.27 -8.90
N SER A 169 22.00 2.48 -9.34
CA SER A 169 23.24 3.14 -8.94
C SER A 169 23.10 3.99 -7.67
N CYS A 170 21.98 4.70 -7.51
CA CYS A 170 21.81 5.65 -6.41
C CYS A 170 21.01 5.10 -5.23
N GLU A 171 20.34 3.95 -5.40
CA GLU A 171 19.42 3.38 -4.41
C GLU A 171 18.34 4.38 -3.94
N LEU A 172 17.93 5.30 -4.81
CA LEU A 172 16.82 6.23 -4.56
C LEU A 172 15.58 5.73 -5.29
N TYR A 173 14.39 6.06 -4.78
CA TYR A 173 13.16 5.84 -5.53
C TYR A 173 13.19 6.67 -6.82
N LEU A 174 12.61 6.13 -7.88
CA LEU A 174 12.44 6.87 -9.13
C LEU A 174 11.17 7.71 -9.05
N ASP A 175 11.26 8.96 -9.48
CA ASP A 175 10.14 9.89 -9.58
C ASP A 175 9.51 9.76 -10.95
N GLU A 176 8.18 9.84 -11.01
CA GLU A 176 7.44 9.78 -12.27
C GLU A 176 7.47 11.15 -12.96
N LEU A 177 8.06 11.21 -14.15
CA LEU A 177 8.17 12.43 -14.95
C LEU A 177 6.99 12.59 -15.92
N ALA A 178 6.57 11.49 -16.54
CA ALA A 178 5.45 11.48 -17.47
C ALA A 178 4.84 10.08 -17.56
N SER A 179 3.58 10.01 -17.97
CA SER A 179 2.88 8.75 -18.25
C SER A 179 2.17 8.85 -19.58
N LYS A 180 2.12 7.75 -20.33
CA LYS A 180 1.40 7.66 -21.58
C LYS A 180 0.72 6.31 -21.69
N ARG A 181 -0.53 6.34 -22.14
CA ARG A 181 -1.34 5.14 -22.36
C ARG A 181 -1.50 4.90 -23.85
N LYS A 182 -1.31 3.66 -24.28
CA LYS A 182 -1.54 3.20 -25.65
C LYS A 182 -2.49 2.02 -25.66
N GLY A 183 -3.42 1.98 -26.60
CA GLY A 183 -4.33 0.86 -26.82
C GLY A 183 -4.11 0.23 -28.19
N TYR A 184 -4.18 -1.09 -28.25
CA TYR A 184 -4.06 -1.91 -29.45
C TYR A 184 -5.25 -2.86 -29.55
N ALA A 185 -5.76 -3.06 -30.76
CA ALA A 185 -6.99 -3.84 -30.99
C ALA A 185 -6.82 -5.32 -30.62
N ASP A 186 -5.62 -5.86 -30.78
CA ASP A 186 -5.29 -7.25 -30.55
C ASP A 186 -3.81 -7.42 -30.15
N ALA A 187 -3.43 -8.68 -29.90
CA ALA A 187 -2.07 -9.06 -29.55
C ALA A 187 -1.07 -8.88 -30.70
N SER A 188 -1.49 -9.08 -31.95
CA SER A 188 -0.60 -8.96 -33.12
C SER A 188 -0.20 -7.51 -33.37
N ALA A 189 -1.12 -6.55 -33.25
CA ALA A 189 -0.82 -5.13 -33.37
C ALA A 189 0.14 -4.64 -32.27
N ALA A 190 -0.05 -5.10 -31.03
CA ALA A 190 0.87 -4.79 -29.94
C ALA A 190 2.25 -5.46 -30.14
N SER A 191 2.30 -6.71 -30.61
CA SER A 191 3.54 -7.40 -30.94
C SER A 191 4.33 -6.64 -31.99
N ALA A 192 3.68 -6.24 -33.10
CA ALA A 192 4.32 -5.47 -34.16
C ALA A 192 4.92 -4.14 -33.64
N TYR A 193 4.23 -3.47 -32.70
CA TYR A 193 4.76 -2.30 -32.01
C TYR A 193 6.03 -2.63 -31.21
N PHE A 194 6.00 -3.69 -30.40
CA PHE A 194 7.15 -4.10 -29.59
C PHE A 194 8.32 -4.57 -30.46
N ASP A 195 8.08 -5.42 -31.45
CA ASP A 195 9.08 -5.93 -32.39
C ASP A 195 9.81 -4.77 -33.06
N THR A 196 9.06 -3.78 -33.56
CA THR A 196 9.64 -2.56 -34.12
C THR A 196 10.45 -1.81 -33.06
N LEU A 197 9.86 -1.55 -31.88
CA LEU A 197 10.48 -0.76 -30.83
C LEU A 197 11.78 -1.39 -30.30
N PHE A 198 11.91 -2.72 -30.28
CA PHE A 198 13.12 -3.44 -29.86
C PHE A 198 14.25 -3.39 -30.88
N THR A 199 13.94 -3.21 -32.16
CA THR A 199 14.97 -3.06 -33.20
C THR A 199 15.55 -1.65 -33.25
N LEU A 200 14.86 -0.67 -32.65
CA LEU A 200 15.27 0.72 -32.66
C LEU A 200 16.22 1.04 -31.49
N PRO A 201 17.31 1.78 -31.72
CA PRO A 201 18.18 2.22 -30.65
C PRO A 201 17.45 3.25 -29.78
N ALA A 202 17.57 3.12 -28.45
CA ALA A 202 16.78 3.91 -27.50
C ALA A 202 17.03 5.43 -27.60
N ASP A 203 18.21 5.84 -28.08
CA ASP A 203 18.61 7.22 -28.34
C ASP A 203 18.24 7.74 -29.74
N GLY A 204 17.72 6.87 -30.61
CA GLY A 204 17.35 7.21 -31.98
C GLY A 204 16.06 8.04 -32.07
N HIS A 205 16.01 8.94 -33.05
CA HIS A 205 14.81 9.73 -33.36
C HIS A 205 13.59 8.84 -33.64
N ALA A 206 13.78 7.73 -34.35
CA ALA A 206 12.71 6.77 -34.64
C ALA A 206 12.11 6.14 -33.37
N PHE A 207 12.93 5.87 -32.34
CA PHE A 207 12.45 5.36 -31.07
C PHE A 207 11.56 6.40 -30.37
N ALA A 208 12.00 7.65 -30.33
CA ALA A 208 11.23 8.76 -29.76
C ALA A 208 9.90 8.99 -30.51
N GLU A 209 9.90 8.91 -31.85
CA GLU A 209 8.66 8.96 -32.65
C GLU A 209 7.71 7.81 -32.33
N MET A 210 8.22 6.58 -32.21
CA MET A 210 7.41 5.42 -31.83
C MET A 210 6.78 5.60 -30.45
N ILE A 211 7.51 6.14 -29.47
CA ILE A 211 6.95 6.50 -28.16
C ILE A 211 5.91 7.62 -28.28
N ARG A 212 6.16 8.63 -29.13
CA ARG A 212 5.24 9.75 -29.36
C ARG A 212 3.99 9.36 -30.14
N ALA A 213 4.03 8.31 -30.96
CA ALA A 213 2.86 7.84 -31.68
C ALA A 213 1.71 7.54 -30.71
N GLU A 214 0.55 8.09 -31.02
CA GLU A 214 -0.69 7.78 -30.31
C GLU A 214 -1.27 6.50 -30.88
N ALA A 215 -1.65 5.59 -29.99
CA ALA A 215 -2.42 4.41 -30.35
C ALA A 215 -3.58 4.35 -29.35
N SER A 216 -4.80 4.43 -29.86
CA SER A 216 -6.00 4.34 -29.03
C SER A 216 -7.01 3.45 -29.71
N VAL A 217 -7.59 2.54 -28.95
CA VAL A 217 -8.72 1.72 -29.42
C VAL A 217 -10.00 2.44 -29.02
N GLN A 218 -10.86 2.75 -30.00
CA GLN A 218 -12.15 3.41 -29.74
C GLN A 218 -13.10 2.51 -28.93
N LYS A 219 -13.04 1.19 -29.15
CA LYS A 219 -13.86 0.20 -28.45
C LYS A 219 -13.04 -1.04 -28.12
N ALA A 220 -12.84 -1.30 -26.83
CA ALA A 220 -12.04 -2.44 -26.37
C ALA A 220 -12.78 -3.76 -26.60
N GLU A 221 -12.29 -4.56 -27.54
CA GLU A 221 -12.81 -5.90 -27.82
C GLU A 221 -12.06 -6.96 -26.99
N HIS A 222 -12.51 -8.22 -27.05
CA HIS A 222 -11.79 -9.32 -26.41
C HIS A 222 -10.43 -9.49 -27.10
N GLY A 223 -9.35 -9.51 -26.32
CA GLY A 223 -7.98 -9.57 -26.84
C GLY A 223 -7.32 -8.20 -27.06
N ALA A 224 -8.04 -7.10 -26.89
CA ALA A 224 -7.45 -5.77 -26.94
C ALA A 224 -6.39 -5.61 -25.84
N LEU A 225 -5.28 -4.97 -26.18
CA LEU A 225 -4.18 -4.71 -25.26
C LEU A 225 -4.07 -3.23 -24.95
N ARG A 226 -3.66 -2.92 -23.72
CA ARG A 226 -3.37 -1.58 -23.26
C ARG A 226 -2.01 -1.56 -22.61
N ILE A 227 -1.18 -0.62 -23.03
CA ILE A 227 0.17 -0.42 -22.51
C ILE A 227 0.18 0.92 -21.79
N ASP A 228 0.38 0.89 -20.48
CA ASP A 228 0.61 2.07 -19.65
C ASP A 228 2.14 2.23 -19.50
N ALA A 229 2.72 3.19 -20.22
CA ALA A 229 4.14 3.51 -20.18
C ALA A 229 4.39 4.68 -19.22
N HIS A 230 5.24 4.49 -18.23
CA HIS A 230 5.66 5.52 -17.28
C HIS A 230 7.13 5.84 -17.49
N LEU A 231 7.44 7.11 -17.72
CA LEU A 231 8.81 7.63 -17.73
C LEU A 231 9.18 8.04 -16.31
N LEU A 232 10.10 7.32 -15.71
CA LEU A 232 10.60 7.55 -14.37
C LEU A 232 12.03 8.12 -14.44
N ALA A 233 12.46 8.91 -13.46
CA ALA A 233 13.84 9.38 -13.36
C ALA A 233 14.36 9.35 -11.93
N CYS A 234 15.67 9.14 -11.79
CA CYS A 234 16.31 9.24 -10.49
C CYS A 234 16.57 10.72 -10.13
N PRO A 235 16.15 11.20 -8.94
CA PRO A 235 16.33 12.60 -8.56
C PRO A 235 17.81 13.02 -8.44
N ARG A 236 18.74 12.06 -8.27
CA ARG A 236 20.18 12.34 -8.13
C ARG A 236 20.94 12.23 -9.45
N CYS A 237 20.90 11.08 -10.11
CA CYS A 237 21.71 10.84 -11.32
C CYS A 237 20.97 11.15 -12.62
N GLN A 238 19.68 11.49 -12.55
CA GLN A 238 18.83 11.83 -13.70
C GLN A 238 18.75 10.74 -14.78
N VAL A 239 19.19 9.51 -14.46
CA VAL A 239 18.96 8.33 -15.33
C VAL A 239 17.47 8.09 -15.41
N GLN A 240 16.98 8.03 -16.64
CA GLN A 240 15.58 7.76 -16.95
C GLN A 240 15.34 6.26 -17.14
N THR A 241 14.16 5.81 -16.75
CA THR A 241 13.70 4.43 -16.89
C THR A 241 12.27 4.46 -17.42
N ILE A 242 12.00 3.68 -18.47
CA ILE A 242 10.64 3.44 -18.95
C ILE A 242 10.12 2.19 -18.24
N ASP A 243 9.01 2.31 -17.49
CA ASP A 243 8.25 1.22 -16.88
C ASP A 243 6.96 1.05 -17.68
N GLU A 244 6.86 -0.01 -18.46
CA GLU A 244 5.69 -0.32 -19.27
C GLU A 244 4.91 -1.47 -18.64
N ARG A 245 3.62 -1.22 -18.41
CA ARG A 245 2.68 -2.20 -17.86
C ARG A 245 1.67 -2.59 -18.90
N VAL A 246 1.54 -3.88 -19.15
CA VAL A 246 0.64 -4.39 -20.20
C VAL A 246 -0.62 -4.95 -19.54
N GLN A 247 -1.77 -4.57 -20.07
CA GLN A 247 -3.07 -5.07 -19.65
C GLN A 247 -3.81 -5.65 -20.85
N GLY A 248 -4.41 -6.82 -20.69
CA GLY A 248 -5.29 -7.42 -21.70
C GLY A 248 -6.76 -7.31 -21.31
N HIS A 249 -7.60 -7.01 -22.29
CA HIS A 249 -9.05 -6.98 -22.14
C HIS A 249 -9.64 -8.36 -22.40
N ASN A 250 -10.27 -8.96 -21.38
CA ASN A 250 -10.85 -10.29 -21.48
C ASN A 250 -12.33 -10.29 -21.89
N GLY A 251 -12.85 -9.16 -22.40
CA GLY A 251 -14.26 -8.95 -22.73
C GLY A 251 -15.12 -8.46 -21.56
N LYS A 252 -14.68 -8.63 -20.31
CA LYS A 252 -15.35 -8.11 -19.11
C LYS A 252 -14.60 -6.96 -18.45
N GLY A 253 -13.28 -6.96 -18.56
CA GLY A 253 -12.44 -5.92 -18.00
C GLY A 253 -10.97 -6.13 -18.34
N TRP A 254 -10.15 -5.22 -17.83
CA TRP A 254 -8.71 -5.21 -18.06
C TRP A 254 -8.00 -5.99 -16.96
N LYS A 255 -7.09 -6.89 -17.36
CA LYS A 255 -6.24 -7.66 -16.47
C LYS A 255 -4.78 -7.37 -16.78
N LEU A 256 -3.97 -7.18 -15.74
CA LEU A 256 -2.53 -7.00 -15.88
C LEU A 256 -1.89 -8.30 -16.40
N LEU A 257 -1.00 -8.20 -17.38
CA LEU A 257 -0.23 -9.29 -17.96
C LEU A 257 1.23 -9.11 -17.55
N GLN A 258 1.55 -9.50 -16.30
CA GLN A 258 2.88 -9.26 -15.71
C GLN A 258 4.04 -9.86 -16.51
N GLU A 259 3.80 -10.93 -17.26
CA GLU A 259 4.78 -11.58 -18.13
C GLU A 259 5.24 -10.70 -19.31
N LEU A 260 4.43 -9.69 -19.65
CA LEU A 260 4.69 -8.72 -20.71
C LEU A 260 5.13 -7.35 -20.18
N ASP A 261 5.16 -7.16 -18.86
CA ASP A 261 5.63 -5.91 -18.26
C ASP A 261 7.12 -5.75 -18.55
N ARG A 262 7.52 -4.53 -18.92
CA ARG A 262 8.88 -4.23 -19.36
C ARG A 262 9.45 -3.06 -18.60
N ARG A 263 10.75 -3.13 -18.29
CA ARG A 263 11.50 -2.01 -17.74
C ARG A 263 12.77 -1.78 -18.54
N LEU A 264 12.90 -0.60 -19.13
CA LEU A 264 14.05 -0.19 -19.92
C LEU A 264 14.78 0.97 -19.25
N VAL A 265 16.04 0.76 -18.86
CA VAL A 265 16.88 1.85 -18.33
C VAL A 265 17.55 2.55 -19.52
N LEU A 266 17.37 3.86 -19.61
CA LEU A 266 17.92 4.67 -20.70
C LEU A 266 19.39 5.03 -20.44
N PRO A 267 20.21 5.19 -21.50
CA PRO A 267 21.56 5.70 -21.37
C PRO A 267 21.59 7.08 -20.68
N LYS A 268 22.66 7.35 -19.93
CA LYS A 268 22.86 8.66 -19.30
C LYS A 268 22.87 9.77 -20.34
N GLY A 269 22.20 10.88 -20.05
CA GLY A 269 22.13 12.05 -20.91
C GLY A 269 20.98 12.04 -21.91
N LEU A 270 20.31 10.89 -22.12
CA LEU A 270 19.10 10.84 -22.94
C LEU A 270 17.90 11.36 -22.15
N ASN A 271 17.09 12.23 -22.79
CA ASN A 271 15.86 12.75 -22.20
C ASN A 271 14.67 12.52 -23.14
N LEU A 272 13.73 11.66 -22.73
CA LEU A 272 12.52 11.34 -23.50
C LEU A 272 11.26 12.08 -23.03
N MET A 273 11.36 13.06 -22.13
CA MET A 273 10.20 13.84 -21.68
C MET A 273 9.39 14.43 -22.85
N VAL A 274 10.09 14.93 -23.88
CA VAL A 274 9.47 15.51 -25.08
C VAL A 274 8.67 14.45 -25.87
N ALA A 275 9.15 13.20 -25.92
CA ALA A 275 8.46 12.11 -26.61
C ALA A 275 7.19 11.67 -25.86
N PHE A 276 7.18 11.79 -24.53
CA PHE A 276 6.02 11.51 -23.69
C PHE A 276 5.00 12.67 -23.65
N GLY A 277 5.26 13.79 -24.33
CA GLY A 277 4.39 14.96 -24.29
C GLY A 277 4.49 15.75 -22.97
N GLY A 278 5.52 15.48 -22.16
CA GLY A 278 5.81 16.20 -20.93
C GLY A 278 6.36 17.60 -21.23
N GLY A 279 5.47 18.52 -21.60
CA GLY A 279 5.77 19.94 -21.64
C GLY A 279 5.95 20.49 -20.22
N ALA A 280 7.18 20.80 -19.84
CA ALA A 280 7.53 21.75 -18.78
C ALA A 280 6.71 21.70 -17.47
N ALA A 281 6.64 20.53 -16.82
CA ALA A 281 6.21 20.43 -15.43
C ALA A 281 7.19 19.62 -14.58
N ALA A 282 8.48 19.96 -14.66
CA ALA A 282 9.45 19.59 -13.63
C ALA A 282 9.70 20.83 -12.77
N ARG A 283 9.04 20.89 -11.60
CA ARG A 283 9.49 21.70 -10.46
C ARG A 283 10.38 20.85 -9.58
#